data_AF-A0A1Q7HVE2-F1
#
_entry.id   AF-A0A1Q7HVE2-F1
#
_cell.length_a   1.000
_cell.length_b   1.000
_cell.length_c   1.000
_cell.angle_alpha   90.00
_cell.angle_beta   90.00
_cell.angle_gamma   90.00
#
_symmetry.space_group_name_H-M   'P 1'
#
loop_
_entity.id
_entity.type
_entity.pdbx_description
1 polymer ?
#
loop_
_entity_poly.entity_id
_entity_poly.type
_entity_poly.pdbx_seq_one_letter_code
_entity_poly.pdbx_strand_id
1 'polypeptide(L)'
;MAGIVRLARLRDQGRTFYAVLEEGERVREIAGDPFEGDPFAAAAGATGGSRPTGGLAWLPPCRPSKIIGVGRNYRDHVAELGHSVPEEPLLFLKPPSSLLAHGGVIRLPSDSRRVDFEGELGVVIGREARRVPEAGALDYVLGYACVNDVTARDLQASDVQFTRAKGFDSFCPFGPCIAIGLPPDDLVVETFVNGTRRQSAPVSRM
;
A
#
# COMPACT_ATOMS: atom_id res chain seq x y z
N MET A 1 12.84 4.73 -22.13
CA MET A 1 12.42 4.44 -20.74
C MET A 1 11.05 3.80 -20.82
N ALA A 2 10.87 2.61 -20.25
CA ALA A 2 9.55 1.99 -20.17
C ALA A 2 8.64 2.89 -19.29
N GLY A 3 7.40 3.14 -19.71
CA GLY A 3 6.46 3.99 -18.97
C GLY A 3 6.02 3.38 -17.64
N ILE A 4 5.41 4.19 -16.77
CA ILE A 4 4.83 3.74 -15.50
C ILE A 4 3.64 2.81 -15.80
N VAL A 5 3.67 1.60 -15.26
CA VAL A 5 2.57 0.64 -15.36
C VAL A 5 1.80 0.61 -14.04
N ARG A 6 0.47 0.63 -14.11
CA ARG A 6 -0.40 0.60 -12.93
C ARG A 6 -1.13 -0.73 -12.83
N LEU A 7 -0.55 -1.68 -12.11
CA LEU A 7 -1.11 -3.02 -11.95
C LEU A 7 -2.23 -3.03 -10.90
N ALA A 8 -3.43 -3.43 -11.29
CA ALA A 8 -4.58 -3.58 -10.41
C ALA A 8 -5.08 -5.03 -10.38
N ARG A 9 -5.80 -5.36 -9.31
CA ARG A 9 -6.51 -6.64 -9.15
C ARG A 9 -8.00 -6.34 -8.98
N LEU A 10 -8.82 -6.98 -9.79
CA LEU A 10 -10.24 -6.66 -9.93
C LEU A 10 -11.06 -7.94 -9.92
N ARG A 11 -12.36 -7.80 -9.68
CA ARG A 11 -13.33 -8.88 -9.78
C ARG A 11 -14.55 -8.44 -10.59
N ASP A 12 -14.98 -9.32 -11.48
CA ASP A 12 -16.15 -9.14 -12.33
C ASP A 12 -16.95 -10.44 -12.38
N GLN A 13 -18.24 -10.39 -12.03
CA GLN A 13 -19.14 -11.56 -12.02
C GLN A 13 -18.52 -12.80 -11.33
N GLY A 14 -17.83 -12.60 -10.20
CA GLY A 14 -17.17 -13.65 -9.43
C GLY A 14 -15.77 -14.05 -9.91
N ARG A 15 -15.36 -13.67 -11.12
CA ARG A 15 -14.01 -13.93 -11.65
C ARG A 15 -13.04 -12.85 -11.20
N THR A 16 -11.93 -13.27 -10.60
CA THR A 16 -10.81 -12.38 -10.26
C THR A 16 -9.80 -12.37 -11.39
N PHE A 17 -9.26 -11.19 -11.73
CA PHE A 17 -8.23 -11.03 -12.75
C PHE A 17 -7.32 -9.84 -12.40
N TYR A 18 -6.14 -9.80 -13.02
CA TYR A 18 -5.24 -8.67 -12.95
C TYR A 18 -5.33 -7.85 -14.23
N ALA A 19 -5.09 -6.56 -14.12
CA ALA A 19 -5.16 -5.65 -15.26
C ALA A 19 -4.21 -4.47 -15.09
N VAL A 20 -3.82 -3.87 -16.23
CA VAL A 20 -3.18 -2.55 -16.26
C VAL A 20 -4.27 -1.49 -16.27
N LEU A 21 -4.18 -0.52 -15.36
CA LEU A 21 -5.01 0.69 -15.37
C LEU A 21 -4.48 1.65 -16.45
N GLU A 22 -5.37 2.04 -17.34
CA GLU A 22 -5.16 3.03 -18.39
C GLU A 22 -5.82 4.36 -18.00
N GLU A 23 -5.52 5.43 -18.74
CA GLU A 23 -6.19 6.71 -18.54
C GLU A 23 -7.71 6.62 -18.81
N GLY A 24 -8.48 7.52 -18.18
CA GLY A 24 -9.93 7.58 -18.36
C GLY A 24 -10.70 6.46 -17.67
N GLU A 25 -10.20 5.94 -16.54
CA GLU A 25 -10.83 4.88 -15.74
C GLU A 25 -11.08 3.59 -16.55
N ARG A 26 -10.05 3.15 -17.27
CA ARG A 26 -10.10 1.94 -18.09
C ARG A 26 -9.08 0.92 -17.62
N VAL A 27 -9.35 -0.34 -17.92
CA VAL A 27 -8.46 -1.45 -17.62
C VAL A 27 -8.24 -2.34 -18.82
N ARG A 28 -7.03 -2.87 -18.92
CA ARG A 28 -6.67 -3.94 -19.84
C ARG A 28 -6.20 -5.16 -19.07
N GLU A 29 -6.93 -6.24 -19.18
CA GLU A 29 -6.59 -7.50 -18.51
C GLU A 29 -5.23 -8.04 -18.96
N ILE A 30 -4.47 -8.58 -18.01
CA ILE A 30 -3.24 -9.34 -18.27
C ILE A 30 -3.52 -10.84 -18.11
N ALA A 31 -2.76 -11.66 -18.81
CA ALA A 31 -2.90 -13.11 -18.72
C ALA A 31 -2.32 -13.65 -17.40
N GLY A 32 -3.11 -14.44 -16.67
CA GLY A 32 -2.68 -15.16 -15.47
C GLY A 32 -2.49 -14.29 -14.23
N ASP A 33 -1.90 -14.88 -13.18
CA ASP A 33 -1.45 -14.15 -11.99
C ASP A 33 0.01 -13.70 -12.18
N PRO A 34 0.32 -12.39 -12.14
CA PRO A 34 1.68 -11.90 -12.33
C PRO A 34 2.66 -12.38 -11.25
N PHE A 35 2.17 -12.79 -10.08
CA PHE A 35 2.98 -13.27 -8.96
C PHE A 35 3.24 -14.79 -8.98
N GLU A 36 2.63 -15.53 -9.91
CA GLU A 36 3.01 -16.93 -10.20
C GLU A 36 4.21 -17.02 -11.17
N GLY A 37 4.50 -15.93 -11.89
CA GLY A 37 5.63 -15.81 -12.82
C GLY A 37 6.56 -14.65 -12.45
N ASP A 38 7.08 -13.94 -13.46
CA ASP A 38 7.83 -12.70 -13.25
C ASP A 38 6.87 -11.50 -13.26
N PRO A 39 6.57 -10.86 -12.11
CA PRO A 39 5.63 -9.75 -12.04
C PRO A 39 6.14 -8.51 -12.78
N PHE A 40 7.46 -8.37 -12.98
CA PHE A 40 8.05 -7.28 -13.76
C PHE A 40 7.74 -7.43 -15.25
N ALA A 41 7.72 -8.66 -15.76
CA ALA A 41 7.41 -8.95 -17.16
C ALA A 41 5.90 -8.98 -17.43
N ALA A 42 5.12 -9.55 -16.50
CA ALA A 42 3.68 -9.75 -16.66
C ALA A 42 2.91 -8.42 -16.82
N ALA A 43 3.34 -7.37 -16.12
CA ALA A 43 2.74 -6.04 -16.22
C ALA A 43 2.89 -5.40 -17.61
N ALA A 44 3.90 -5.81 -18.40
CA ALA A 44 4.08 -5.37 -19.79
C ALA A 44 3.26 -6.20 -20.81
N GLY A 45 2.68 -7.33 -20.39
CA GLY A 45 2.01 -8.31 -21.26
C GLY A 45 0.49 -8.11 -21.43
N ALA A 46 -0.02 -6.90 -21.29
CA ALA A 46 -1.45 -6.63 -21.39
C ALA A 46 -1.95 -6.78 -22.85
N THR A 47 -2.56 -7.93 -23.16
CA THR A 47 -2.99 -8.31 -24.52
C THR A 47 -4.50 -8.25 -24.74
N GLY A 48 -5.29 -8.05 -23.66
CA GLY A 48 -6.74 -7.98 -23.72
C GLY A 48 -7.31 -6.70 -24.35
N GLY A 49 -8.62 -6.69 -24.57
CA GLY A 49 -9.36 -5.47 -24.91
C GLY A 49 -9.48 -4.53 -23.71
N SER A 50 -9.32 -3.23 -23.94
CA SER A 50 -9.54 -2.20 -22.92
C SER A 50 -11.03 -2.07 -22.61
N ARG A 51 -11.41 -1.98 -21.33
CA ARG A 51 -12.79 -1.79 -20.89
C ARG A 51 -12.90 -0.81 -19.70
N PRO A 52 -14.05 -0.14 -19.49
CA PRO A 52 -14.26 0.73 -18.34
C PRO A 52 -14.11 -0.02 -17.01
N THR A 53 -13.65 0.67 -15.97
CA THR A 53 -13.62 0.16 -14.59
C THR A 53 -15.01 0.11 -13.95
N GLY A 54 -15.98 0.86 -14.50
CA GLY A 54 -17.34 0.92 -14.00
C GLY A 54 -17.99 -0.47 -13.90
N GLY A 55 -18.53 -0.78 -12.72
CA GLY A 55 -19.15 -2.08 -12.42
C GLY A 55 -18.17 -3.18 -11.96
N LEU A 56 -16.86 -2.92 -12.00
CA LEU A 56 -15.85 -3.84 -11.48
C LEU A 56 -15.68 -3.65 -9.97
N ALA A 57 -15.48 -4.74 -9.24
CA ALA A 57 -15.12 -4.70 -7.84
C ALA A 57 -13.60 -4.60 -7.68
N TRP A 58 -13.12 -3.59 -6.95
CA TRP A 58 -11.72 -3.46 -6.58
C TRP A 58 -11.31 -4.50 -5.53
N LEU A 59 -10.09 -5.01 -5.66
CA LEU A 59 -9.43 -5.84 -4.67
C LEU A 59 -8.11 -5.19 -4.27
N PRO A 60 -7.50 -5.57 -3.13
CA PRO A 60 -6.11 -5.26 -2.87
C PRO A 60 -5.26 -5.73 -4.05
N PRO A 61 -4.33 -4.91 -4.59
CA PRO A 61 -3.69 -5.17 -5.88
C PRO A 61 -2.74 -6.37 -5.88
N CYS A 62 -2.41 -6.93 -4.72
CA CYS A 62 -1.72 -8.22 -4.59
C CYS A 62 -2.15 -8.96 -3.33
N ARG A 63 -1.58 -10.16 -3.11
CA ARG A 63 -1.86 -11.03 -1.95
C ARG A 63 -0.57 -11.16 -1.10
N PRO A 64 -0.25 -10.18 -0.24
CA PRO A 64 0.98 -10.23 0.54
C PRO A 64 0.91 -11.35 1.59
N SER A 65 2.01 -12.08 1.80
CA SER A 65 2.14 -13.04 2.89
C SER A 65 2.38 -12.39 4.25
N LYS A 66 2.88 -11.15 4.25
CA LYS A 66 3.16 -10.33 5.43
C LYS A 66 3.09 -8.84 5.06
N ILE A 67 2.70 -8.01 6.02
CA ILE A 67 2.69 -6.55 5.91
C ILE A 67 3.56 -6.03 7.03
N ILE A 68 4.65 -5.35 6.68
CA ILE A 68 5.63 -4.81 7.61
C ILE A 68 5.45 -3.29 7.62
N GLY A 69 5.15 -2.72 8.77
CA GLY A 69 5.10 -1.27 8.97
C GLY A 69 6.40 -0.76 9.58
N VAL A 70 6.74 0.48 9.23
CA VAL A 70 7.89 1.21 9.79
C VAL A 70 7.34 2.40 10.57
N GLY A 71 7.51 2.39 11.89
CA GLY A 71 7.08 3.49 12.74
C GLY A 71 8.06 4.66 12.70
N ARG A 72 7.53 5.89 12.77
CA ARG A 72 8.32 7.11 12.99
C ARG A 72 9.37 7.39 11.91
N ASN A 73 9.02 7.13 10.65
CA ASN A 73 9.92 7.24 9.49
C ASN A 73 9.80 8.57 8.73
N TYR A 74 9.46 9.66 9.42
CA TYR A 74 9.49 11.02 8.89
C TYR A 74 10.07 11.94 9.95
N ARG A 75 11.16 12.65 9.62
CA ARG A 75 11.93 13.45 10.59
C ARG A 75 11.09 14.51 11.29
N ASP A 76 10.18 15.15 10.55
CA ASP A 76 9.29 16.19 11.08
C ASP A 76 8.26 15.61 12.07
N HIS A 77 7.78 14.37 11.84
CA HIS A 77 6.84 13.69 12.73
C HIS A 77 7.49 13.23 14.05
N VAL A 78 8.78 12.87 14.00
CA VAL A 78 9.58 12.54 15.19
C VAL A 78 9.74 13.76 16.10
N ALA A 79 9.99 14.93 15.52
CA ALA A 79 10.15 16.18 16.25
C ALA A 79 8.83 16.66 16.90
N GLU A 80 7.68 16.49 16.22
CA GLU A 80 6.35 16.86 16.73
C GLU A 80 5.95 16.06 17.99
N LEU A 81 6.37 14.79 18.07
CA LEU A 81 6.09 13.92 19.22
C LEU A 81 7.13 14.02 20.35
N GLY A 82 8.13 14.91 20.22
CA GLY A 82 9.17 15.10 21.24
C GLY A 82 10.10 13.89 21.44
N HIS A 83 10.26 13.06 20.40
CA HIS A 83 11.10 11.87 20.45
C HIS A 83 12.42 12.10 19.67
N SER A 84 13.46 11.34 20.00
CA SER A 84 14.68 11.27 19.19
C SER A 84 14.44 10.41 17.94
N VAL A 85 15.14 10.71 16.84
CA VAL A 85 15.16 9.84 15.66
C VAL A 85 15.70 8.48 16.09
N PRO A 86 14.98 7.37 15.82
CA PRO A 86 15.46 6.04 16.19
C PRO A 86 16.80 5.72 15.49
N GLU A 87 17.74 5.08 16.20
CA GLU A 87 18.99 4.58 15.60
C GLU A 87 18.74 3.38 14.67
N GLU A 88 17.66 2.63 14.91
CA GLU A 88 17.20 1.51 14.09
C GLU A 88 15.72 1.68 13.71
N PRO A 89 15.28 1.19 12.53
CA PRO A 89 13.88 1.25 12.14
C PRO A 89 12.96 0.50 13.13
N LEU A 90 11.91 1.17 13.61
CA LEU A 90 10.89 0.53 14.44
C LEU A 90 9.94 -0.28 13.58
N LEU A 91 10.07 -1.61 13.59
CA LEU A 91 9.25 -2.50 12.76
C LEU A 91 8.08 -3.12 13.54
N PHE A 92 6.95 -3.30 12.85
CA PHE A 92 5.82 -4.07 13.35
C PHE A 92 5.10 -4.80 12.21
N LEU A 93 4.21 -5.74 12.56
CA LEU A 93 3.41 -6.49 11.60
C LEU A 93 1.93 -6.11 11.66
N LYS A 94 1.32 -6.00 10.48
CA LYS A 94 -0.14 -6.06 10.29
C LYS A 94 -0.50 -7.41 9.67
N PRO A 95 -1.59 -8.06 10.10
CA PRO A 95 -2.04 -9.31 9.49
C PRO A 95 -2.63 -9.04 8.09
N PRO A 96 -2.46 -9.94 7.10
CA PRO A 96 -3.10 -9.81 5.80
C PRO A 96 -4.64 -9.71 5.85
N SER A 97 -5.28 -10.19 6.92
CA SER A 97 -6.74 -10.01 7.14
C SER A 97 -7.16 -8.54 7.28
N SER A 98 -6.24 -7.64 7.65
CA SER A 98 -6.52 -6.21 7.78
C SER A 98 -6.69 -5.49 6.44
N LEU A 99 -6.30 -6.11 5.32
CA LEU A 99 -6.34 -5.49 3.99
C LEU A 99 -7.74 -5.03 3.61
N LEU A 100 -7.82 -3.80 3.09
CA LEU A 100 -9.05 -3.22 2.55
C LEU A 100 -8.81 -2.73 1.12
N ALA A 101 -9.69 -3.13 0.21
CA ALA A 101 -9.65 -2.69 -1.18
C ALA A 101 -10.00 -1.20 -1.31
N HIS A 102 -9.61 -0.60 -2.44
CA HIS A 102 -10.06 0.73 -2.83
C HIS A 102 -11.59 0.84 -2.80
N GLY A 103 -12.12 1.95 -2.26
CA GLY A 103 -13.55 2.18 -2.06
C GLY A 103 -14.18 1.39 -0.92
N GLY A 104 -13.40 0.59 -0.18
CA GLY A 104 -13.87 -0.15 0.99
C GLY A 104 -14.16 0.75 2.18
N VAL A 105 -14.91 0.21 3.15
CA VAL A 105 -15.29 0.91 4.39
C VAL A 105 -14.43 0.44 5.55
N ILE A 106 -13.76 1.39 6.22
CA ILE A 106 -13.04 1.13 7.48
C ILE A 106 -14.09 0.92 8.59
N ARG A 107 -14.01 -0.21 9.29
CA ARG A 107 -14.90 -0.58 10.39
C ARG A 107 -14.23 -0.23 11.72
N LEU A 108 -14.81 0.74 12.43
CA LEU A 108 -14.29 1.14 13.74
C LEU A 108 -14.63 0.06 14.78
N PRO A 109 -13.64 -0.48 15.50
CA PRO A 109 -13.91 -1.47 16.55
C PRO A 109 -14.60 -0.81 17.75
N SER A 110 -15.54 -1.52 18.38
CA SER A 110 -16.27 -1.05 19.57
C SER A 110 -15.34 -0.73 20.75
N ASP A 111 -14.20 -1.39 20.78
CA ASP A 111 -13.27 -1.35 21.90
C ASP A 111 -12.27 -0.17 21.81
N SER A 112 -12.33 0.63 20.72
CA SER A 112 -11.52 1.82 20.53
C SER A 112 -12.34 3.10 20.59
N ARG A 113 -11.77 4.14 21.19
CA ARG A 113 -12.37 5.47 21.29
C ARG A 113 -11.77 6.45 20.28
N ARG A 114 -10.57 6.17 19.79
CA ARG A 114 -9.86 7.00 18.83
C ARG A 114 -9.17 6.14 17.79
N VAL A 115 -9.68 6.22 16.56
CA VAL A 115 -9.07 5.62 15.38
C VAL A 115 -8.58 6.73 14.47
N ASP A 116 -7.28 6.70 14.16
CA ASP A 116 -6.62 7.67 13.29
C ASP A 116 -6.26 7.03 11.95
N PHE A 117 -6.15 7.88 10.93
CA PHE A 117 -5.55 7.55 9.64
C PHE A 117 -4.03 7.84 9.68
N GLU A 118 -3.28 7.11 8.86
CA GLU A 118 -1.87 7.35 8.59
C GLU A 118 -1.63 7.05 7.10
N GLY A 119 -1.60 8.07 6.24
CA GLY A 119 -1.29 7.88 4.83
C GLY A 119 0.19 7.58 4.63
N GLU A 120 0.48 6.49 3.92
CA GLU A 120 1.83 5.92 3.78
C GLU A 120 2.13 5.52 2.32
N LEU A 121 3.41 5.53 1.96
CA LEU A 121 3.90 4.89 0.73
C LEU A 121 4.11 3.39 0.99
N GLY A 122 3.29 2.55 0.37
CA GLY A 122 3.47 1.10 0.37
C GLY A 122 4.53 0.67 -0.63
N VAL A 123 5.52 -0.10 -0.18
CA VAL A 123 6.54 -0.74 -1.04
C VAL A 123 6.15 -2.19 -1.30
N VAL A 124 5.95 -2.55 -2.56
CA VAL A 124 5.61 -3.94 -2.94
C VAL A 124 6.85 -4.65 -3.44
N ILE A 125 7.21 -5.73 -2.77
CA ILE A 125 8.34 -6.57 -3.13
C ILE A 125 7.92 -7.56 -4.23
N GLY A 126 8.66 -7.58 -5.34
CA GLY A 126 8.38 -8.41 -6.52
C GLY A 126 9.15 -9.72 -6.57
N ARG A 127 10.23 -9.86 -5.80
CA ARG A 127 11.13 -11.02 -5.79
C ARG A 127 11.53 -11.39 -4.37
N GLU A 128 11.85 -12.65 -4.14
CA GLU A 128 12.34 -13.10 -2.83
C GLU A 128 13.63 -12.35 -2.46
N ALA A 129 13.63 -11.65 -1.33
CA ALA A 129 14.73 -10.85 -0.85
C ALA A 129 15.28 -11.42 0.47
N ARG A 130 16.59 -11.70 0.52
CA ARG A 130 17.26 -12.17 1.73
C ARG A 130 18.68 -11.61 1.83
N ARG A 131 18.98 -10.92 2.94
CA ARG A 131 20.28 -10.26 3.19
C ARG A 131 20.72 -9.38 2.00
N VAL A 132 19.77 -8.63 1.45
CA VAL A 132 20.01 -7.74 0.32
C VAL A 132 20.81 -6.53 0.80
N PRO A 133 21.94 -6.19 0.17
CA PRO A 133 22.66 -4.95 0.47
C PRO A 133 21.82 -3.74 0.02
N GLU A 134 21.95 -2.62 0.73
CA GLU A 134 21.19 -1.39 0.46
C GLU A 134 21.25 -0.97 -1.02
N ALA A 135 22.45 -0.99 -1.61
CA ALA A 135 22.66 -0.60 -3.01
C ALA A 135 21.89 -1.46 -4.03
N GLY A 136 21.44 -2.66 -3.65
CA GLY A 136 20.64 -3.57 -4.49
C GLY A 136 19.18 -3.68 -4.05
N ALA A 137 18.73 -2.90 -3.07
CA ALA A 137 17.38 -3.05 -2.50
C ALA A 137 16.27 -2.78 -3.52
N LEU A 138 16.44 -1.75 -4.36
CA LEU A 138 15.44 -1.34 -5.35
C LEU A 138 15.21 -2.38 -6.44
N ASP A 139 16.17 -3.26 -6.72
CA ASP A 139 16.02 -4.35 -7.70
C ASP A 139 14.97 -5.40 -7.29
N TYR A 140 14.57 -5.42 -6.01
CA TYR A 140 13.55 -6.31 -5.46
C TYR A 140 12.18 -5.63 -5.36
N VAL A 141 12.11 -4.32 -5.55
CA VAL A 141 10.86 -3.55 -5.46
C VAL A 141 10.13 -3.65 -6.79
N LEU A 142 8.94 -4.26 -6.78
CA LEU A 142 8.04 -4.28 -7.93
C LEU A 142 7.53 -2.87 -8.24
N GLY A 143 7.13 -2.16 -7.20
CA GLY A 143 6.56 -0.83 -7.32
C GLY A 143 5.94 -0.35 -6.02
N TYR A 144 5.18 0.72 -6.13
CA TYR A 144 4.64 1.45 -4.99
C TYR A 144 3.12 1.55 -5.03
N ALA A 145 2.47 1.68 -3.89
CA ALA A 145 1.04 1.88 -3.78
C ALA A 145 0.71 2.84 -2.63
N CYS A 146 -0.50 3.39 -2.62
CA CYS A 146 -0.99 4.09 -1.44
C CYS A 146 -1.42 3.07 -0.38
N VAL A 147 -1.04 3.34 0.88
CA VAL A 147 -1.46 2.59 2.05
C VAL A 147 -2.03 3.55 3.09
N ASN A 148 -3.01 3.10 3.87
CA ASN A 148 -3.43 3.77 5.09
C ASN A 148 -3.17 2.83 6.28
N ASP A 149 -2.27 3.20 7.19
CA ASP A 149 -2.02 2.47 8.43
C ASP A 149 -2.98 2.90 9.54
N VAL A 150 -4.25 2.49 9.37
CA VAL A 150 -5.31 2.81 10.32
C VAL A 150 -4.96 2.26 11.70
N THR A 151 -5.10 3.11 12.71
CA THR A 151 -4.59 2.83 14.06
C THR A 151 -5.59 3.20 15.14
N ALA A 152 -5.95 2.25 16.01
CA ALA A 152 -6.66 2.49 17.25
C ALA A 152 -5.68 3.01 18.32
N ARG A 153 -5.65 4.33 18.54
CA ARG A 153 -4.62 5.01 19.34
C ARG A 153 -4.67 4.67 20.82
N ASP A 154 -5.86 4.52 21.37
CA ASP A 154 -6.04 4.13 22.77
C ASP A 154 -5.46 2.73 23.04
N LEU A 155 -5.64 1.80 22.10
CA LEU A 155 -5.06 0.46 22.19
C LEU A 155 -3.54 0.48 21.93
N GLN A 156 -3.06 1.36 21.03
CA GLN A 156 -1.63 1.54 20.81
C GLN A 156 -0.91 2.03 22.06
N ALA A 157 -1.56 2.92 22.84
CA ALA A 157 -1.01 3.46 24.08
C ALA A 157 -1.09 2.46 25.24
N SER A 158 -2.15 1.64 25.30
CA SER A 158 -2.30 0.62 26.35
C SER A 158 -1.38 -0.59 26.16
N ASP A 159 -1.05 -0.91 24.91
CA ASP A 159 -0.32 -2.11 24.57
C ASP A 159 1.17 -1.85 24.43
N VAL A 160 1.99 -2.84 24.81
CA VAL A 160 3.43 -2.81 24.52
C VAL A 160 3.70 -2.99 23.02
N GLN A 161 2.83 -3.74 22.32
CA GLN A 161 3.00 -4.12 20.91
C GLN A 161 1.90 -3.50 20.04
N PHE A 162 2.24 -3.06 18.83
CA PHE A 162 1.29 -2.35 17.95
C PHE A 162 0.31 -3.26 17.19
N THR A 163 0.52 -4.58 17.20
CA THR A 163 -0.23 -5.51 16.36
C THR A 163 -1.73 -5.43 16.56
N ARG A 164 -2.23 -5.34 17.80
CA ARG A 164 -3.68 -5.25 18.05
C ARG A 164 -4.25 -3.92 17.57
N ALA A 165 -3.60 -2.81 17.93
CA ALA A 165 -4.03 -1.46 17.56
C ALA A 165 -4.11 -1.22 16.05
N LYS A 166 -3.26 -1.91 15.28
CA LYS A 166 -3.15 -1.75 13.82
C LYS A 166 -3.69 -2.96 13.04
N GLY A 167 -4.15 -4.02 13.71
CA GLY A 167 -4.41 -5.32 13.08
C GLY A 167 -5.85 -5.70 12.85
N PHE A 168 -6.81 -4.82 13.16
CA PHE A 168 -8.22 -5.10 12.91
C PHE A 168 -8.51 -5.30 11.41
N ASP A 169 -9.54 -6.08 11.11
CA ASP A 169 -10.10 -6.14 9.77
C ASP A 169 -10.38 -4.71 9.27
N SER A 170 -10.10 -4.44 8.00
CA SER A 170 -10.19 -3.13 7.33
C SER A 170 -9.14 -2.07 7.71
N PHE A 171 -8.20 -2.34 8.62
CA PHE A 171 -7.21 -1.34 9.06
C PHE A 171 -6.00 -1.18 8.13
N CYS A 172 -5.96 -1.86 6.98
CA CYS A 172 -4.93 -1.67 5.97
C CYS A 172 -5.53 -1.42 4.58
N PRO A 173 -6.19 -0.27 4.35
CA PRO A 173 -6.46 0.19 2.98
C PRO A 173 -5.19 0.20 2.14
N PHE A 174 -5.22 -0.51 1.01
CA PHE A 174 -4.06 -0.71 0.12
C PHE A 174 -4.52 -0.74 -1.34
N GLY A 175 -3.98 0.17 -2.16
CA GLY A 175 -4.31 0.30 -3.57
C GLY A 175 -4.42 1.76 -4.03
N PRO A 176 -5.16 2.05 -5.13
CA PRO A 176 -5.95 1.12 -5.95
C PRO A 176 -5.11 0.21 -6.86
N CYS A 177 -3.82 0.52 -7.04
CA CYS A 177 -2.91 -0.22 -7.91
C CYS A 177 -1.48 -0.21 -7.37
N ILE A 178 -0.62 -1.01 -7.98
CA ILE A 178 0.83 -0.96 -7.82
C ILE A 178 1.40 -0.20 -9.03
N ALA A 179 2.05 0.93 -8.78
CA ALA A 179 2.77 1.72 -9.77
C ALA A 179 4.19 1.17 -9.94
N ILE A 180 4.43 0.50 -11.07
CA ILE A 180 5.68 -0.13 -11.47
C ILE A 180 6.47 0.86 -12.33
N GLY A 181 7.78 0.99 -12.05
CA GLY A 181 8.67 1.91 -12.76
C GLY A 181 8.52 3.38 -12.32
N LEU A 182 7.86 3.64 -11.20
CA LEU A 182 7.72 4.98 -10.61
C LEU A 182 8.96 5.31 -9.76
N PRO A 183 9.71 6.39 -10.04
CA PRO A 183 10.79 6.86 -9.16
C PRO A 183 10.22 7.38 -7.84
N PRO A 184 10.72 6.93 -6.66
CA PRO A 184 10.12 7.29 -5.38
C PRO A 184 10.52 8.68 -4.86
N ASP A 185 11.70 9.20 -5.24
CA ASP A 185 12.32 10.38 -4.60
C ASP A 185 11.52 11.68 -4.79
N ASP A 186 10.74 11.77 -5.86
CA ASP A 186 9.92 12.94 -6.20
C ASP A 186 8.47 12.83 -5.71
N LEU A 187 8.12 11.74 -5.01
CA LEU A 187 6.75 11.51 -4.57
C LEU A 187 6.39 12.34 -3.34
N VAL A 188 5.11 12.72 -3.28
CA VAL A 188 4.50 13.36 -2.11
C VAL A 188 3.35 12.48 -1.65
N VAL A 189 3.34 12.18 -0.35
CA VAL A 189 2.23 11.46 0.30
C VAL A 189 1.28 12.49 0.88
N GLU A 190 0.02 12.46 0.44
CA GLU A 190 -1.04 13.33 0.94
C GLU A 190 -2.22 12.51 1.45
N THR A 191 -2.80 12.96 2.56
CA THR A 191 -4.03 12.38 3.13
C THR A 191 -5.11 13.44 3.23
N PHE A 192 -6.31 13.10 2.76
CA PHE A 192 -7.49 13.97 2.81
C PHE A 192 -8.59 13.31 3.64
N VAL A 193 -9.24 14.10 4.50
CA VAL A 193 -10.41 13.68 5.26
C VAL A 193 -11.53 14.67 5.00
N ASN A 194 -12.64 14.18 4.44
CA ASN A 194 -13.78 15.00 4.02
C ASN A 194 -13.35 16.18 3.13
N GLY A 195 -12.47 15.91 2.16
CA GLY A 195 -11.90 16.91 1.25
C GLY A 195 -10.85 17.84 1.87
N THR A 196 -10.63 17.79 3.18
CA THR A 196 -9.63 18.63 3.86
C THR A 196 -8.29 17.89 3.93
N ARG A 197 -7.22 18.51 3.44
CA ARG A 197 -5.86 17.94 3.53
C ARG A 197 -5.40 17.91 4.99
N ARG A 198 -4.92 16.75 5.44
CA ARG A 198 -4.45 16.48 6.81
C ARG A 198 -2.97 16.11 6.88
N GLN A 199 -2.45 15.45 5.85
CA GLN A 199 -1.03 15.12 5.72
C GLN A 199 -0.55 15.54 4.33
N SER A 200 0.70 15.97 4.24
CA SER A 200 1.39 16.33 2.99
C SER A 200 2.89 16.34 3.24
N ALA A 201 3.60 15.29 2.83
CA ALA A 201 5.04 15.20 3.03
C ALA A 201 5.73 14.57 1.81
N PRO A 202 6.82 15.16 1.30
CA PRO A 202 7.63 14.53 0.25
C PRO A 202 8.36 13.30 0.82
N VAL A 203 8.47 12.23 0.05
CA VAL A 203 9.17 11.00 0.43
C VAL A 203 10.64 11.25 0.75
N SER A 204 11.25 12.27 0.16
CA SER A 204 12.62 12.71 0.47
C SER A 204 12.83 13.21 1.92
N ARG A 205 11.77 13.34 2.73
CA ARG A 205 11.84 13.65 4.18
C ARG A 205 11.75 12.43 5.09
N MET A 206 11.71 11.23 4.52
CA MET A 206 11.85 10.00 5.30
C MET A 206 13.22 9.92 5.99
#